data_AF-A0A924VRQ0-F1
#
_entry.id   AF-A0A924VRQ0-F1
#
_cell.length_a   1.000
_cell.length_b   1.000
_cell.length_c   1.000
_cell.angle_alpha   90.00
_cell.angle_beta   90.00
_cell.angle_gamma   90.00
#
_symmetry.space_group_name_H-M   'P 1'
#
loop_
_entity.id
_entity.type
_entity.pdbx_description
1 polymer ?
#
loop_
_entity_poly.entity_id
_entity_poly.type
_entity_poly.pdbx_seq_one_letter_code
_entity_poly.pdbx_strand_id
1 'polypeptide(L)' 'KMALSHLAKSLEERKVIERAKGLLMERHHFSEHHAHRHIQKHSMDSGAKLVDIAKGILETAIIDPQNE' A
#
# COMPACT_ATOMS: atom_id res chain seq x y z
N LYS A 1 7.10 -3.64 27.81
CA LYS A 1 5.81 -3.84 27.10
C LYS A 1 5.71 -3.06 25.77
N MET A 2 6.31 -1.87 25.60
CA MET A 2 6.20 -1.06 24.36
C MET A 2 6.88 -1.63 23.10
N ALA A 3 8.00 -2.36 23.22
CA ALA A 3 8.72 -2.89 22.05
C ALA A 3 7.91 -3.93 21.26
N LEU A 4 7.17 -4.79 21.97
CA LEU A 4 6.32 -5.82 21.37
C LEU A 4 5.16 -5.22 20.56
N SER A 5 4.53 -4.16 21.06
CA SER A 5 3.44 -3.48 20.36
C SER A 5 3.92 -2.79 19.08
N HIS A 6 5.12 -2.22 19.09
CA HIS A 6 5.65 -1.52 17.91
C HIS A 6 6.05 -2.51 16.81
N LEU A 7 6.64 -3.66 17.19
CA LEU A 7 6.98 -4.72 16.26
C LEU A 7 5.73 -5.36 15.64
N ALA A 8 4.72 -5.67 16.45
CA ALA A 8 3.45 -6.22 15.96
C ALA A 8 2.77 -5.25 14.98
N LYS A 9 2.80 -3.95 15.26
CA LYS A 9 2.25 -2.93 14.38
C LYS A 9 2.99 -2.86 13.04
N SER A 10 4.32 -2.86 13.04
CA SER A 10 5.11 -2.83 11.81
C SER A 10 4.88 -4.07 10.94
N LEU A 11 4.72 -5.26 11.55
CA LEU A 11 4.39 -6.47 10.81
C LEU A 11 3.01 -6.40 10.18
N GLU A 12 2.03 -5.86 10.89
CA GLU A 12 0.68 -5.69 10.35
C GLU A 12 0.65 -4.66 9.22
N GLU A 13 1.37 -3.54 9.38
CA GLU A 13 1.53 -2.53 8.33
C GLU A 13 2.15 -3.13 7.05
N ARG A 14 3.19 -3.96 7.19
CA ARG A 14 3.80 -4.66 6.05
C ARG A 14 2.81 -5.59 5.36
N LYS A 15 2.04 -6.39 6.09
CA LYS A 15 1.04 -7.30 5.49
C LYS A 15 0.01 -6.54 4.65
N VAL A 16 -0.44 -5.39 5.14
CA VAL A 16 -1.40 -4.54 4.43
C VAL A 16 -0.80 -4.01 3.13
N ILE A 17 0.45 -3.55 3.16
CA ILE A 17 1.17 -3.07 1.98
C ILE A 17 1.36 -4.20 0.95
N GLU A 18 1.76 -5.40 1.39
CA GLU A 18 1.91 -6.56 0.50
C GLU A 18 0.60 -6.96 -0.17
N ARG A 19 -0.51 -6.95 0.58
CA ARG A 19 -1.85 -7.23 0.02
C ARG A 19 -2.26 -6.18 -1.01
N ALA A 20 -2.03 -4.90 -0.73
CA ALA A 20 -2.34 -3.83 -1.68
C ALA A 20 -1.50 -3.98 -2.97
N LYS A 21 -0.21 -4.31 -2.86
CA LYS A 21 0.63 -4.62 -4.02
C LYS A 21 0.06 -5.78 -4.82
N GLY A 22 -0.31 -6.89 -4.16
CA GLY A 22 -0.91 -8.05 -4.82
C GLY A 22 -2.19 -7.70 -5.58
N LEU A 23 -3.05 -6.86 -5.01
CA LEU A 23 -4.26 -6.39 -5.68
C LEU A 23 -3.94 -5.55 -6.93
N LEU A 24 -2.96 -4.65 -6.85
CA LEU A 24 -2.52 -3.85 -7.99
C LEU A 24 -1.90 -4.71 -9.09
N MET A 25 -1.14 -5.74 -8.70
CA MET A 25 -0.56 -6.70 -9.64
C MET A 25 -1.65 -7.51 -10.35
N GLU A 26 -2.67 -7.98 -9.62
CA GLU A 26 -3.76 -8.78 -10.18
C GLU A 26 -4.68 -7.95 -11.09
N ARG A 27 -5.08 -6.75 -10.66
CA ARG A 27 -6.07 -5.93 -11.37
C ARG A 27 -5.50 -5.06 -12.48
N HIS A 28 -4.26 -4.61 -12.33
CA HIS A 28 -3.63 -3.67 -13.26
C HIS A 28 -2.39 -4.24 -13.93
N HIS A 29 -2.10 -5.54 -13.73
CA HIS A 29 -0.91 -6.21 -14.30
C HIS A 29 0.40 -5.51 -13.94
N PHE A 30 0.45 -4.87 -12.78
CA PHE A 30 1.65 -4.21 -12.32
C PHE A 30 2.72 -5.24 -11.95
N SER A 31 3.97 -4.89 -12.20
CA SER A 31 5.08 -5.55 -11.52
C SER A 31 5.07 -5.14 -10.05
N GLU A 32 5.67 -5.95 -9.18
CA GLU A 32 5.76 -5.62 -7.76
C GLU A 32 6.42 -4.24 -7.53
N HIS A 33 7.47 -3.94 -8.30
CA HIS A 33 8.16 -2.64 -8.25
C HIS A 33 7.23 -1.49 -8.63
N HIS A 34 6.42 -1.68 -9.67
CA HIS A 34 5.47 -0.65 -10.11
C HIS A 34 4.36 -0.44 -9.08
N ALA A 35 3.80 -1.51 -8.53
CA ALA A 35 2.82 -1.46 -7.46
C ALA A 35 3.37 -0.74 -6.22
N HIS A 36 4.59 -1.07 -5.80
CA HIS A 36 5.23 -0.40 -4.67
C HIS A 36 5.45 1.10 -4.94
N ARG A 37 5.97 1.45 -6.12
CA ARG A 37 6.18 2.86 -6.52
C ARG A 37 4.87 3.63 -6.55
N HIS A 38 3.79 3.01 -7.02
CA HIS A 38 2.47 3.64 -7.06
C HIS A 38 1.97 3.99 -5.65
N ILE A 39 2.02 3.04 -4.71
CA ILE A 39 1.67 3.29 -3.30
C ILE A 39 2.57 4.38 -2.70
N GLN A 40 3.88 4.33 -2.99
CA GLN A 40 4.85 5.30 -2.50
C GLN A 40 4.58 6.71 -3.03
N LYS A 41 4.26 6.85 -4.31
CA LYS A 41 3.97 8.15 -4.92
C LYS A 41 2.73 8.78 -4.30
N HIS A 42 1.63 8.04 -4.18
CA HIS A 42 0.43 8.53 -3.50
C HIS A 42 0.69 8.92 -2.03
N SER A 43 1.58 8.20 -1.33
CA SER A 43 1.99 8.55 0.04
C SER A 43 2.76 9.89 0.06
N MET A 44 3.65 10.12 -0.90
CA MET A 44 4.38 11.38 -1.03
C MET A 44 3.48 12.55 -1.39
N ASP A 45 2.58 12.36 -2.35
CA ASP A 45 1.69 13.42 -2.85
C ASP A 45 0.63 13.85 -1.82
N SER A 46 0.14 12.90 -1.01
CA SER A 46 -0.86 13.16 0.03
C SER A 46 -0.27 13.49 1.40
N GLY A 47 1.03 13.27 1.61
CA GLY A 47 1.65 13.33 2.94
C GLY A 47 1.14 12.27 3.93
N ALA A 48 0.38 11.27 3.47
CA ALA A 48 -0.14 10.19 4.29
C ALA A 48 0.88 9.05 4.44
N LYS A 49 0.69 8.18 5.42
CA LYS A 49 1.57 7.01 5.60
C LYS A 49 1.31 5.98 4.51
N LEU A 50 2.37 5.25 4.13
CA LEU A 50 2.32 4.20 3.12
C LEU A 50 1.24 3.13 3.42
N VAL A 51 1.07 2.75 4.69
CA VAL A 51 0.03 1.80 5.10
C VAL A 51 -1.38 2.36 4.93
N ASP A 52 -1.58 3.66 5.11
CA ASP A 52 -2.91 4.27 4.99
C ASP A 52 -3.32 4.35 3.52
N ILE A 53 -2.37 4.61 2.60
CA ILE A 53 -2.58 4.47 1.16
C ILE A 53 -2.90 3.02 0.77
N ALA A 54 -2.14 2.06 1.30
CA ALA A 54 -2.37 0.64 1.05
C ALA A 54 -3.75 0.19 1.55
N LYS A 55 -4.22 0.68 2.71
CA LYS A 55 -5.60 0.44 3.17
C LYS A 55 -6.61 1.06 2.22
N GLY A 56 -6.39 2.29 1.77
CA GLY A 56 -7.26 2.96 0.79
C GLY A 56 -7.42 2.16 -0.50
N ILE A 57 -6.35 1.52 -0.99
CA ILE A 57 -6.36 0.62 -2.16
C ILE A 57 -7.15 -0.66 -1.90
N LEU A 58 -7.08 -1.21 -0.68
CA LEU A 58 -7.81 -2.42 -0.31
C LEU A 58 -9.30 -2.15 -0.07
N GLU A 59 -9.63 -0.98 0.49
CA GLU A 59 -11.00 -0.53 0.76
C GLU A 59 -11.70 -0.04 -0.51
N THR A 60 -10.95 0.64 -1.38
CA THR A 60 -11.47 1.25 -2.60
C THR A 60 -10.94 0.49 -3.81
N ALA A 61 -11.82 -0.18 -4.54
CA ALA A 61 -11.52 -0.82 -5.83
C ALA A 61 -11.17 0.18 -6.97
N ILE A 62 -10.87 1.45 -6.66
CA ILE A 62 -10.94 2.58 -7.58
C ILE A 62 -9.72 3.51 -7.39
N ILE A 63 -8.52 2.97 -7.24
CA ILE A 63 -7.34 3.73 -7.69
C ILE A 63 -7.03 3.19 -9.06
N ASP A 64 -7.66 3.79 -10.07
CA ASP A 64 -7.35 3.51 -11.47
C ASP A 64 -5.98 4.11 -11.77
N PRO A 65 -4.95 3.29 -12.00
CA PRO A 65 -3.60 3.79 -12.21
C PRO A 65 -3.37 4.22 -13.66
N GLN A 66 -4.39 4.20 -14.53
CA GLN A 66 -4.27 4.62 -15.93
C GLN A 66 -4.19 6.14 -16.13
N ASN A 67 -4.27 6.94 -15.07
CA ASN A 67 -4.22 8.40 -15.20
C ASN A 67 -3.01 9.00 -14.49
N GLU A 68 -1.85 8.78 -15.11
CA GLU A 68 -0.65 9.58 -14.89
C GLU A 68 0.03 9.95 -16.21
#